data_AF-A0A6Y3DZY3-F1
#
_entry.id   AF-A0A6Y3DZY3-F1
#
_cell.length_a   1.000
_cell.length_b   1.000
_cell.length_c   1.000
_cell.angle_alpha   90.00
_cell.angle_beta   90.00
_cell.angle_gamma   90.00
#
_symmetry.space_group_name_H-M   'P 1'
#
loop_
_entity.id
_entity.type
_entity.pdbx_description
1 polymer ?
#
loop_
_entity_poly.entity_id
_entity_poly.type
_entity_poly.pdbx_seq_one_letter_code
_entity_poly.pdbx_strand_id
1 'polypeptide(L)'
;MERKHKGKCPFCNSEMAPEVIEKNTIRRDKCKCTTCGEIIYKCRNIFCNDYAKGGLLYDDELCPPCGERLLKAVKEFPDKYRAAIQKVVEEKNREKNN
;
A
#
# COMPACT_ATOMS: atom_id res chain seq x y z
N MET A 1 10.58 26.60 1.37
CA MET A 1 9.97 25.33 1.84
C MET A 1 10.30 24.24 0.84
N GLU A 2 10.76 23.08 1.33
CA GLU A 2 11.10 21.93 0.47
C GLU A 2 9.82 21.24 -0.02
N ARG A 3 9.83 20.78 -1.27
CA ARG A 3 8.73 20.01 -1.87
C ARG A 3 9.22 18.67 -2.36
N LYS A 4 8.33 17.67 -2.30
CA LYS A 4 8.56 16.37 -2.96
C LYS A 4 8.07 16.41 -4.42
N HIS A 5 8.39 15.36 -5.17
CA HIS A 5 7.96 15.22 -6.56
C HIS A 5 6.43 15.20 -6.69
N LYS A 6 5.92 15.48 -7.89
CA LYS A 6 4.48 15.48 -8.16
C LYS A 6 3.89 14.07 -8.06
N GLY A 7 2.71 13.99 -7.45
CA GLY A 7 1.91 12.77 -7.36
C GLY A 7 0.51 13.06 -6.86
N LYS A 8 -0.37 12.05 -6.83
CA LYS A 8 -1.76 12.23 -6.39
C LYS A 8 -1.92 12.17 -4.88
N CYS A 9 -2.69 13.11 -4.34
CA CYS A 9 -3.15 13.08 -2.96
C CYS A 9 -4.21 11.98 -2.77
N PRO A 10 -4.11 11.11 -1.75
CA PRO A 10 -5.07 10.03 -1.51
C PRO A 10 -6.39 10.49 -0.87
N PHE A 11 -6.51 11.78 -0.53
CA PHE A 11 -7.73 12.36 0.06
C PHE A 11 -8.55 13.11 -0.99
N CYS A 12 -7.94 14.05 -1.71
CA CYS A 12 -8.63 14.91 -2.68
C CYS A 12 -8.37 14.55 -4.15
N ASN A 13 -7.54 13.53 -4.41
CA ASN A 13 -7.16 13.05 -5.75
C ASN A 13 -6.46 14.06 -6.67
N SER A 14 -6.17 15.28 -6.18
CA SER A 14 -5.43 16.29 -6.92
C SER A 14 -3.97 15.86 -7.11
N GLU A 15 -3.44 16.08 -8.30
CA GLU A 15 -2.01 15.96 -8.57
C GLU A 15 -1.30 17.19 -8.03
N MET A 16 -0.35 16.99 -7.12
CA MET A 16 0.35 18.08 -6.46
C MET A 16 1.77 17.70 -6.05
N ALA A 17 2.61 18.72 -5.85
CA ALA A 17 3.93 18.59 -5.26
C ALA A 17 3.83 19.00 -3.80
N PRO A 18 3.73 18.06 -2.85
CA PRO A 18 3.45 18.39 -1.48
C PRO A 18 4.64 19.02 -0.80
N GLU A 19 4.31 19.76 0.24
CA GLU A 19 5.26 20.46 1.09
C GLU A 19 5.76 19.53 2.18
N VAL A 20 7.08 19.46 2.37
CA VAL A 20 7.68 18.74 3.48
C VAL A 20 7.53 19.58 4.74
N ILE A 21 6.76 19.08 5.71
CA ILE A 21 6.57 19.75 7.01
C ILE A 21 7.44 19.14 8.10
N GLU A 22 7.88 17.89 7.94
CA GLU A 22 8.82 17.25 8.85
C GLU A 22 9.71 16.29 8.06
N LYS A 23 11.03 16.48 8.18
CA LYS A 23 12.01 15.57 7.60
C LYS A 23 12.33 14.45 8.59
N ASN A 24 12.41 13.23 8.07
CA ASN A 24 12.74 12.05 8.83
C ASN A 24 13.87 11.26 8.15
N THR A 25 14.74 10.65 8.94
CA THR A 25 15.86 9.83 8.45
C THR A 25 15.52 8.34 8.41
N ILE A 26 14.76 7.86 9.41
CA ILE A 26 14.32 6.46 9.52
C ILE A 26 12.89 6.30 9.00
N ARG A 27 12.02 7.23 9.37
CA ARG A 27 10.62 7.27 8.93
C ARG A 27 10.50 8.02 7.61
N ARG A 28 9.31 7.94 7.00
CA ARG A 28 8.97 8.74 5.82
C ARG A 28 8.82 10.20 6.23
N ASP A 29 9.24 11.11 5.35
CA ASP A 29 8.98 12.53 5.51
C ASP A 29 7.48 12.80 5.61
N LYS A 30 7.08 13.60 6.60
CA LYS A 30 5.71 14.05 6.75
C LYS A 30 5.48 15.19 5.79
N CYS A 31 4.51 15.00 4.91
CA CYS A 31 4.19 15.97 3.87
C CYS A 31 2.77 16.49 4.05
N LYS A 32 2.53 17.71 3.59
CA LYS A 32 1.21 18.34 3.56
C LYS A 32 0.76 18.51 2.12
N CYS A 33 -0.47 18.06 1.83
CA CYS A 33 -1.10 18.30 0.54
C CYS A 33 -1.30 19.80 0.34
N THR A 34 -0.80 20.36 -0.77
CA THR A 34 -0.95 21.80 -1.08
C THR A 34 -2.35 22.17 -1.55
N THR A 35 -3.23 21.19 -1.77
CA THR A 35 -4.62 21.42 -2.23
C THR A 35 -5.62 21.32 -1.08
N CYS A 36 -5.64 20.21 -0.34
CA CYS A 36 -6.60 19.98 0.75
C CYS A 36 -6.01 20.14 2.15
N GLY A 37 -4.70 20.35 2.27
CA GLY A 37 -4.04 20.55 3.56
C GLY A 37 -3.83 19.28 4.40
N GLU A 38 -4.31 18.13 3.95
CA GLU A 38 -4.18 16.85 4.64
C GLU A 38 -2.73 16.38 4.76
N ILE A 39 -2.46 15.61 5.82
CA ILE A 39 -1.16 14.97 6.04
C ILE A 39 -1.06 13.70 5.20
N ILE A 40 0.04 13.60 4.47
CA ILE A 40 0.30 12.51 3.54
C ILE A 40 1.76 12.08 3.63
N TYR A 41 2.02 10.86 3.18
CA TYR A 41 3.36 10.30 3.14
C TYR A 41 3.64 9.71 1.77
N LYS A 42 4.92 9.62 1.43
CA LYS A 42 5.32 8.97 0.19
C LYS A 42 4.85 7.50 0.18
N CYS A 43 4.23 7.05 -0.90
CA CYS A 43 3.89 5.63 -1.06
C CYS A 43 5.17 4.78 -0.97
N ARG A 44 5.14 3.68 -0.21
CA ARG A 44 6.31 2.80 -0.01
C ARG A 44 6.62 1.90 -1.21
N ASN A 45 5.73 1.84 -2.21
CA ASN A 45 6.04 1.18 -3.47
C ASN A 45 7.04 2.02 -4.27
N ILE A 46 8.24 1.47 -4.50
CA ILE A 46 9.36 2.13 -5.21
C ILE A 46 9.02 2.53 -6.65
N PHE A 47 8.03 1.90 -7.28
CA PHE A 47 7.56 2.23 -8.63
C PHE A 47 6.36 3.19 -8.64
N CYS A 48 5.99 3.77 -7.50
CA CYS A 48 4.83 4.62 -7.36
C CYS A 48 5.21 6.05 -6.95
N ASN A 49 4.75 7.02 -7.74
CA ASN A 49 4.96 8.45 -7.48
C ASN A 49 3.83 9.11 -6.65
N ASP A 50 2.80 8.37 -6.27
CA ASP A 50 1.69 8.88 -5.45
C ASP A 50 1.97 8.85 -3.93
N TYR A 51 0.95 9.27 -3.18
CA TYR A 51 0.99 9.45 -1.73
C TYR A 51 0.01 8.54 -1.00
N ALA A 52 0.40 8.12 0.20
CA ALA A 52 -0.39 7.36 1.16
C ALA A 52 -0.97 8.28 2.23
N LYS A 53 -2.09 7.87 2.83
CA LYS A 53 -2.79 8.67 3.84
C LYS A 53 -1.97 8.72 5.13
N GLY A 54 -1.84 9.91 5.70
CA GLY A 54 -1.47 10.02 7.11
C GLY A 54 -2.68 9.71 7.98
N GLY A 55 -2.50 8.85 8.97
CA GLY A 55 -3.57 8.46 9.87
C GLY A 55 -3.39 9.07 11.26
N LEU A 56 -4.43 8.99 12.09
CA LEU A 56 -4.35 9.47 13.47
C LEU A 56 -3.50 8.55 14.36
N LEU A 57 -3.61 7.23 14.13
CA LEU A 57 -2.93 6.19 14.92
C LEU A 57 -1.79 5.52 14.13
N TYR A 58 -2.00 5.27 12.84
CA TYR A 58 -1.03 4.63 11.96
C TYR A 58 -1.12 5.21 10.56
N ASP A 59 0.03 5.41 9.92
CA ASP A 59 0.12 5.95 8.56
C ASP A 59 0.04 4.82 7.54
N ASP A 60 -0.80 4.97 6.52
CA ASP A 60 -0.88 3.96 5.46
C ASP A 60 0.48 3.82 4.76
N GLU A 61 0.93 2.59 4.55
CA GLU A 61 2.21 2.34 3.87
C GLU A 61 2.10 2.53 2.35
N LEU A 62 0.92 2.28 1.79
CA LEU A 62 0.65 2.29 0.36
C LEU A 62 -0.42 3.32 0.02
N CYS A 63 -0.31 3.94 -1.15
CA CYS A 63 -1.42 4.70 -1.71
C CYS A 63 -2.59 3.74 -2.05
N PRO A 64 -3.84 4.25 -2.14
CA PRO A 64 -5.00 3.40 -2.39
C PRO A 64 -4.84 2.47 -3.62
N PRO A 65 -4.35 2.93 -4.80
CA PRO A 65 -4.14 2.05 -5.95
C PRO A 65 -3.08 0.96 -5.73
N CYS A 66 -2.06 1.19 -4.89
CA CYS A 66 -1.07 0.17 -4.56
C CYS A 66 -1.62 -0.84 -3.54
N GLY A 67 -2.37 -0.36 -2.55
CA GLY A 67 -3.04 -1.22 -1.56
C GLY A 67 -4.06 -2.14 -2.22
N GLU A 68 -4.89 -1.61 -3.12
CA GLU A 68 -5.88 -2.41 -3.88
C GLU A 68 -5.23 -3.51 -4.72
N ARG A 69 -4.13 -3.19 -5.41
CA ARG A 69 -3.36 -4.17 -6.19
C ARG A 69 -2.78 -5.28 -5.31
N LEU A 70 -2.24 -4.93 -4.15
CA LEU A 70 -1.73 -5.91 -3.19
C LEU A 70 -2.85 -6.82 -2.69
N LEU A 71 -3.99 -6.25 -2.29
CA LEU A 71 -5.15 -7.02 -1.84
C LEU A 71 -5.67 -7.98 -2.91
N LYS A 72 -5.71 -7.53 -4.17
CA LYS A 72 -6.09 -8.37 -5.30
C LYS A 72 -5.11 -9.53 -5.48
N ALA A 73 -3.81 -9.26 -5.48
CA ALA A 73 -2.77 -10.29 -5.59
C ALA A 73 -2.86 -11.33 -4.46
N VAL A 74 -3.11 -10.89 -3.22
CA VAL A 74 -3.29 -11.78 -2.07
C VAL A 74 -4.55 -12.64 -2.20
N LYS A 75 -5.63 -12.13 -2.79
CA LYS A 75 -6.86 -12.92 -3.03
C LYS A 75 -6.71 -13.94 -4.15
N GLU A 76 -5.94 -13.61 -5.19
CA GLU A 76 -5.71 -14.51 -6.33
C GLU A 76 -4.74 -15.66 -5.99
N PHE A 77 -3.84 -15.45 -5.02
CA PHE A 77 -2.84 -16.45 -4.65
C PHE A 77 -3.45 -17.77 -4.13
N PRO A 78 -4.41 -17.79 -3.18
CA PRO A 78 -5.08 -19.01 -2.76
C PRO A 78 -5.82 -19.68 -3.90
N ASP A 79 -6.58 -18.94 -4.71
CA ASP A 79 -7.47 -19.53 -5.71
C ASP A 79 -6.72 -20.23 -6.83
N LYS A 80 -5.57 -19.67 -7.25
CA LYS A 80 -4.72 -20.29 -8.27
C LYS A 80 -4.17 -21.65 -7.84
N TYR A 81 -3.86 -21.83 -6.56
CA TYR A 81 -3.29 -23.06 -6.02
C TYR A 81 -4.30 -23.93 -5.27
N ARG A 82 -5.54 -23.48 -5.09
CA ARG A 82 -6.57 -24.14 -4.27
C ARG A 82 -6.81 -25.58 -4.70
N ALA A 83 -6.93 -25.83 -6.00
CA ALA A 83 -7.13 -27.17 -6.54
C ALA A 83 -5.91 -28.08 -6.33
N ALA A 84 -4.70 -27.53 -6.41
CA ALA A 84 -3.47 -28.29 -6.15
C ALA A 84 -3.32 -28.62 -4.66
N ILE A 85 -3.60 -27.66 -3.77
CA ILE A 85 -3.59 -27.86 -2.32
C ILE A 85 -4.63 -28.90 -1.92
N GLN A 86 -5.84 -28.84 -2.49
CA GLN A 86 -6.90 -29.80 -2.19
C GLN A 86 -6.48 -31.24 -2.53
N LYS A 87 -5.85 -31.45 -3.70
CA LYS A 87 -5.32 -32.78 -4.09
C LYS A 87 -4.29 -33.30 -3.09
N VAL A 88 -3.33 -32.46 -2.68
CA VAL A 88 -2.30 -32.84 -1.69
C VAL A 88 -2.92 -33.18 -0.34
N VAL A 89 -3.95 -32.45 0.08
CA VAL A 89 -4.67 -32.73 1.33
C VAL A 89 -5.42 -34.06 1.25
N GLU A 90 -6.08 -34.35 0.14
CA GLU A 90 -6.79 -35.61 -0.07
C GLU A 90 -5.86 -36.82 -0.11
N GLU A 91 -4.72 -36.72 -0.79
CA GLU A 91 -3.68 -37.76 -0.83
C GLU A 91 -3.16 -38.07 0.58
N LYS A 92 -2.79 -37.05 1.35
CA LYS A 92 -2.34 -37.22 2.75
C LYS A 92 -3.39 -37.83 3.67
N ASN A 93 -4.67 -37.54 3.44
CA ASN A 93 -5.75 -38.14 4.24
C ASN A 93 -5.97 -39.61 3.89
N ARG A 94 -5.75 -40.03 2.63
CA ARG A 94 -5.78 -41.45 2.25
C ARG A 94 -4.62 -42.23 2.87
N GLU A 95 -3.43 -41.66 2.86
CA GLU A 95 -2.24 -42.25 3.50
C GLU A 95 -2.40 -42.46 5.01
N LYS A 96 -3.17 -41.59 5.69
CA LYS A 96 -3.45 -41.71 7.12
C LYS A 96 -4.54 -42.74 7.47
N ASN A 97 -5.37 -43.11 6.50
CA ASN A 97 -6.52 -43.99 6.69
C ASN A 97 -6.29 -45.42 6.16
N ASN A 98 -5.10 -45.70 5.62
CA ASN A 98 -4.58 -47.03 5.28
C ASN A 98 -3.53 -47.45 6.30
#